data_AF-A0A1F3MD06-F1
#
_entry.id   AF-A0A1F3MD06-F1
#
_cell.length_a   1.000
_cell.length_b   1.000
_cell.length_c   1.000
_cell.angle_alpha   90.00
_cell.angle_beta   90.00
_cell.angle_gamma   90.00
#
_symmetry.space_group_name_H-M   'P 1'
#
loop_
_entity.id
_entity.type
_entity.pdbx_description
1 polymer ?
#
loop_
_entity_poly.entity_id
_entity_poly.type
_entity_poly.pdbx_seq_one_letter_code
_entity_poly.pdbx_strand_id
1 'polypeptide(L)'
;MKYLNHTAMRLLLLNIILAFSFHAAAQNYIGMHKDEIVKVMQKQRPEFKYDKNAINRSYNVIKFVDKISEQTMLFFLSEKNICTYVRWMSDYSNLTDIIGELDRTYKKKDEKTWQYSDKNQEYVIRLEEGEWFFTVSIRKK
;
A
#
# COMPACT_ATOMS: atom_id res chain seq x y z
N MET A 1 -15.04 44.53 -16.67
CA MET A 1 -15.08 43.23 -15.95
C MET A 1 -16.10 42.36 -16.69
N LYS A 2 -15.66 41.56 -17.67
CA LYS A 2 -16.57 40.80 -18.56
C LYS A 2 -16.98 39.49 -17.88
N TYR A 3 -18.29 39.28 -17.78
CA TYR A 3 -18.91 38.09 -17.22
C TYR A 3 -18.37 36.83 -17.91
N LEU A 4 -17.88 35.88 -17.10
CA LEU A 4 -17.53 34.54 -17.56
C LEU A 4 -18.82 33.87 -18.06
N ASN A 5 -18.88 33.48 -19.35
CA ASN A 5 -20.05 32.81 -19.91
C ASN A 5 -20.41 31.56 -19.09
N HIS A 6 -21.70 31.34 -18.81
CA HIS A 6 -22.18 30.19 -18.03
C HIS A 6 -21.69 28.84 -18.58
N THR A 7 -21.51 28.73 -19.89
CA THR A 7 -20.92 27.56 -20.57
C THR A 7 -19.44 27.38 -20.25
N ALA A 8 -18.67 28.47 -20.21
CA ALA A 8 -17.26 28.43 -19.83
C ALA A 8 -17.09 28.06 -18.35
N MET A 9 -17.98 28.55 -17.47
CA MET A 9 -18.00 28.19 -16.05
C MET A 9 -18.35 26.72 -15.83
N ARG A 10 -19.29 26.15 -16.60
CA ARG A 10 -19.63 24.71 -16.57
C ARG A 10 -18.48 23.82 -17.06
N LEU A 11 -17.79 24.22 -18.12
CA LEU A 11 -16.60 23.51 -18.64
C LEU A 11 -15.43 23.54 -17.64
N LEU A 12 -15.26 24.66 -16.93
CA LEU A 12 -14.23 24.80 -15.90
C LEU A 12 -14.50 23.87 -14.70
N LEU A 13 -15.76 23.79 -14.25
CA LEU A 13 -16.17 22.92 -13.15
C LEU A 13 -16.02 21.42 -13.49
N LEU A 14 -16.32 21.02 -14.74
CA LEU A 14 -16.12 19.65 -15.21
C LEU A 14 -14.63 19.24 -15.22
N ASN A 15 -13.74 20.15 -15.65
CA ASN A 15 -12.29 19.88 -15.63
C ASN A 15 -11.73 19.77 -14.20
N ILE A 16 -12.25 20.55 -13.25
CA ILE A 16 -11.82 20.46 -11.84
C ILE A 16 -12.24 19.12 -11.22
N ILE A 17 -13.44 18.61 -11.52
CA ILE A 17 -13.91 17.31 -10.98
C ILE A 17 -13.13 16.13 -11.57
N LEU A 18 -12.75 16.18 -12.85
CA LEU A 18 -11.90 15.16 -13.49
C LEU A 18 -10.46 15.14 -12.93
N ALA A 19 -9.92 16.29 -12.51
CA ALA A 19 -8.57 16.39 -11.96
C ALA A 19 -8.41 15.77 -10.55
N PHE A 20 -9.51 15.63 -9.78
CA PHE A 20 -9.47 15.07 -8.43
C PHE A 20 -9.55 13.53 -8.37
N SER A 21 -9.68 12.85 -9.51
CA SER A 21 -9.99 11.40 -9.53
C SER A 21 -8.78 10.46 -9.42
N PHE A 22 -7.56 10.96 -9.30
CA PHE A 22 -6.35 10.13 -9.40
C PHE A 22 -5.41 10.26 -8.19
N HIS A 23 -5.81 9.79 -6.99
CA HIS A 23 -4.84 9.59 -5.89
C HIS A 23 -5.14 8.40 -4.95
N ALA A 24 -6.02 7.47 -5.33
CA ALA A 24 -6.47 6.40 -4.41
C ALA A 24 -5.54 5.15 -4.31
N ALA A 25 -4.37 5.15 -4.97
CA ALA A 25 -3.51 3.95 -5.04
C ALA A 25 -2.45 3.84 -3.93
N ALA A 26 -2.24 4.90 -3.13
CA ALA A 26 -1.25 4.91 -2.05
C ALA A 26 -1.87 4.69 -0.66
N GLN A 27 -2.94 3.88 -0.56
CA GLN A 27 -3.60 3.66 0.70
C GLN A 27 -2.70 2.82 1.63
N ASN A 28 -2.08 3.48 2.61
CA ASN A 28 -1.28 2.86 3.64
C ASN A 28 -2.16 2.02 4.58
N TYR A 29 -1.77 0.76 4.83
CA TYR A 29 -2.45 -0.14 5.75
C TYR A 29 -2.16 0.15 7.23
N ILE A 30 -1.03 0.79 7.55
CA ILE A 30 -0.67 1.15 8.92
C ILE A 30 -1.70 2.14 9.47
N GLY A 31 -2.28 1.80 10.62
CA GLY A 31 -3.38 2.54 11.24
C GLY A 31 -4.77 1.98 10.93
N MET A 32 -4.92 1.09 9.94
CA MET A 32 -6.19 0.42 9.68
C MET A 32 -6.48 -0.68 10.70
N HIS A 33 -7.76 -0.90 10.97
CA HIS A 33 -8.21 -2.07 11.72
C HIS A 33 -8.17 -3.33 10.83
N LYS A 34 -7.95 -4.51 11.43
CA LYS A 34 -7.85 -5.79 10.69
C LYS A 34 -8.96 -6.02 9.67
N ASP A 35 -10.21 -5.69 10.02
CA ASP A 35 -11.37 -5.95 9.16
C ASP A 35 -11.39 -5.02 7.94
N GLU A 36 -10.84 -3.82 8.08
CA GLU A 36 -10.67 -2.88 6.98
C GLU A 36 -9.57 -3.35 6.03
N ILE A 37 -8.44 -3.83 6.57
CA ILE A 37 -7.34 -4.40 5.75
C ILE A 37 -7.86 -5.55 4.90
N VAL A 38 -8.66 -6.46 5.48
CA VAL A 38 -9.26 -7.57 4.74
C VAL A 38 -10.13 -7.09 3.58
N LYS A 39 -10.98 -6.08 3.80
CA LYS A 39 -11.84 -5.51 2.75
C LYS A 39 -11.02 -4.82 1.66
N VAL A 40 -10.01 -4.03 2.04
CA VAL A 40 -9.15 -3.30 1.10
C VAL A 40 -8.34 -4.28 0.26
N MET A 41 -7.72 -5.29 0.86
CA MET A 41 -6.97 -6.33 0.15
C MET A 41 -7.85 -7.08 -0.85
N GLN A 42 -9.04 -7.51 -0.44
CA GLN A 42 -9.97 -8.22 -1.35
C GLN A 42 -10.42 -7.36 -2.54
N LYS A 43 -10.50 -6.04 -2.36
CA LYS A 43 -10.93 -5.11 -3.42
C LYS A 43 -9.78 -4.71 -4.35
N GLN A 44 -8.61 -4.41 -3.79
CA GLN A 44 -7.49 -3.82 -4.52
C GLN A 44 -6.48 -4.85 -5.02
N ARG A 45 -6.37 -6.00 -4.34
CA ARG A 45 -5.41 -7.08 -4.62
C ARG A 45 -6.11 -8.44 -4.55
N PRO A 46 -7.13 -8.70 -5.39
CA PRO A 46 -7.93 -9.93 -5.33
C PRO A 46 -7.13 -11.23 -5.57
N GLU A 47 -5.94 -11.14 -6.16
CA GLU A 47 -4.97 -12.23 -6.31
C GLU A 47 -4.47 -12.75 -4.96
N PHE A 48 -4.32 -11.86 -3.98
CA PHE A 48 -3.92 -12.20 -2.62
C PHE A 48 -5.09 -12.81 -1.83
N LYS A 49 -4.95 -14.07 -1.42
CA LYS A 49 -5.95 -14.78 -0.62
C LYS A 49 -5.65 -14.69 0.87
N TYR A 50 -6.66 -14.35 1.66
CA TYR A 50 -6.55 -14.29 3.12
C TYR A 50 -6.32 -15.69 3.72
N ASP A 51 -5.19 -15.87 4.39
CA ASP A 51 -4.82 -17.13 5.05
C ASP A 51 -5.36 -17.13 6.50
N LYS A 52 -6.54 -17.71 6.68
CA LYS A 52 -7.22 -17.82 7.98
C LYS A 52 -6.57 -18.81 8.94
N ASN A 53 -5.67 -19.67 8.45
CA ASN A 53 -5.01 -20.71 9.25
C ASN A 53 -3.74 -20.18 9.95
N ALA A 54 -3.24 -19.02 9.55
CA ALA A 54 -2.10 -18.35 10.16
C ALA A 54 -2.49 -17.61 11.45
N ILE A 55 -3.13 -18.29 12.41
CA ILE A 55 -3.36 -17.75 13.75
C ILE A 55 -2.07 -17.98 14.55
N ASN A 56 -1.14 -17.03 14.48
CA ASN A 56 0.02 -17.04 15.35
C ASN A 56 -0.40 -16.53 16.74
N ARG A 57 -0.48 -17.43 17.73
CA ARG A 57 -0.86 -17.06 19.11
C ARG A 57 0.14 -16.11 19.78
N SER A 58 1.36 -15.99 19.24
CA SER A 58 2.41 -15.12 19.78
C SER A 58 2.50 -13.75 19.09
N TYR A 59 1.93 -13.60 17.88
CA TYR A 59 1.96 -12.36 17.12
C TYR A 59 0.61 -12.11 16.46
N ASN A 60 -0.05 -11.00 16.82
CA ASN A 60 -1.30 -10.59 16.19
C ASN A 60 -1.03 -10.17 14.73
N VAL A 61 -1.10 -11.12 13.80
CA VAL A 61 -0.72 -10.95 12.39
C VAL A 61 -1.82 -11.50 11.50
N ILE A 62 -2.13 -10.78 10.43
CA ILE A 62 -2.93 -11.29 9.32
C ILE A 62 -2.04 -11.53 8.11
N LYS A 63 -2.29 -12.64 7.41
CA LYS A 63 -1.48 -13.10 6.29
C LYS A 63 -2.32 -13.22 5.03
N PHE A 64 -1.75 -12.77 3.93
CA PHE A 64 -2.28 -12.92 2.58
C PHE A 64 -1.24 -13.56 1.68
N VAL A 65 -1.68 -14.45 0.78
CA VAL A 65 -0.79 -15.17 -0.13
C VAL A 65 -1.35 -15.10 -1.55
N ASP A 66 -0.53 -14.67 -2.49
CA ASP A 66 -0.70 -15.00 -3.90
C ASP A 66 0.19 -16.21 -4.22
N LYS A 67 -0.45 -17.33 -4.55
CA LYS A 67 0.27 -18.58 -4.86
C LYS A 67 0.78 -18.62 -6.29
N ILE A 68 0.25 -17.79 -7.18
CA ILE A 68 0.62 -17.78 -8.60
C ILE A 68 1.93 -17.01 -8.76
N SER A 69 2.02 -15.84 -8.15
CA SER A 69 3.22 -15.00 -8.19
C SER A 69 4.19 -15.27 -7.02
N GLU A 70 3.89 -16.27 -6.18
CA GLU A 70 4.67 -16.64 -4.99
C GLU A 70 4.91 -15.49 -3.98
N GLN A 71 3.92 -14.63 -3.80
CA GLN A 71 4.01 -13.47 -2.92
C GLN A 71 3.26 -13.68 -1.60
N THR A 72 3.82 -13.15 -0.51
CA THR A 72 3.18 -13.14 0.81
C THR A 72 3.18 -11.74 1.40
N MET A 73 2.01 -11.26 1.83
CA MET A 73 1.88 -10.03 2.61
C MET A 73 1.45 -10.35 4.05
N LEU A 74 2.17 -9.78 5.01
CA LEU A 74 1.93 -9.88 6.43
C LEU A 74 1.63 -8.48 6.98
N PHE A 75 0.55 -8.39 7.76
CA PHE A 75 0.20 -7.17 8.48
C PHE A 75 0.24 -7.47 9.97
N PHE A 76 1.17 -6.82 10.65
CA PHE A 76 1.35 -6.95 12.09
C PHE A 76 0.46 -5.93 12.77
N LEU A 77 -0.28 -6.40 13.77
CA LEU A 77 -1.32 -5.67 14.46
C LEU A 77 -0.93 -5.43 15.93
N SER A 78 -1.39 -4.31 16.47
CA SER A 78 -1.41 -4.07 17.91
C SER A 78 -2.44 -4.96 18.61
N GLU A 79 -2.48 -4.93 19.94
CA GLU A 79 -3.52 -5.59 20.75
C GLU A 79 -4.94 -5.11 20.39
N LYS A 80 -5.08 -3.87 19.89
CA LYS A 80 -6.34 -3.29 19.42
C LYS A 80 -6.65 -3.63 17.95
N ASN A 81 -5.97 -4.62 17.37
CA ASN A 81 -6.11 -5.03 15.97
C ASN A 81 -5.84 -3.91 14.94
N ILE A 82 -5.00 -2.94 15.30
CA ILE A 82 -4.58 -1.85 14.40
C ILE A 82 -3.23 -2.19 13.79
N CYS A 83 -3.09 -2.11 12.47
CA CYS A 83 -1.82 -2.40 11.81
C CYS A 83 -0.73 -1.40 12.19
N THR A 84 0.44 -1.91 12.53
CA THR A 84 1.63 -1.14 12.94
C THR A 84 2.80 -1.33 11.98
N TYR A 85 2.83 -2.46 11.27
CA TYR A 85 3.93 -2.84 10.39
C TYR A 85 3.42 -3.74 9.26
N VAL A 86 3.93 -3.54 8.05
CA VAL A 86 3.63 -4.37 6.88
C VAL A 86 4.92 -4.99 6.38
N ARG A 87 4.84 -6.26 5.99
CA ARG A 87 5.93 -6.99 5.34
C ARG A 87 5.40 -7.69 4.09
N TRP A 88 6.04 -7.46 2.96
CA TRP A 88 5.75 -8.08 1.68
C TRP A 88 6.97 -8.86 1.23
N MET A 89 6.82 -10.17 1.08
CA MET A 89 7.86 -11.11 0.70
C MET A 89 7.57 -11.64 -0.70
N SER A 90 8.60 -11.78 -1.51
CA SER A 90 8.49 -12.26 -2.89
C SER A 90 9.81 -12.86 -3.35
N ASP A 91 9.76 -13.82 -4.26
CA ASP A 91 10.93 -14.23 -5.02
C ASP A 91 11.38 -13.11 -5.99
N TYR A 92 12.61 -13.23 -6.49
CA TYR A 92 13.28 -12.23 -7.32
C TYR A 92 12.69 -12.02 -8.72
N SER A 93 11.86 -12.93 -9.23
CA SER A 93 11.20 -12.75 -10.53
C SER A 93 10.27 -11.54 -10.54
N ASN A 94 9.72 -11.17 -9.38
CA ASN A 94 8.83 -10.00 -9.22
C ASN A 94 9.58 -8.71 -8.84
N LEU A 95 10.91 -8.74 -8.67
CA LEU A 95 11.66 -7.62 -8.09
C LEU A 95 11.50 -6.32 -8.89
N THR A 96 11.67 -6.41 -10.22
CA THR A 96 11.60 -5.25 -11.12
C THR A 96 10.22 -4.59 -11.08
N ASP A 97 9.16 -5.40 -11.10
CA ASP A 97 7.79 -4.91 -11.07
C ASP A 97 7.44 -4.25 -9.74
N ILE A 98 7.88 -4.84 -8.63
CA ILE A 98 7.68 -4.30 -7.29
C ILE A 98 8.45 -2.99 -7.10
N ILE A 99 9.72 -2.90 -7.53
CA ILE A 99 10.47 -1.63 -7.52
C ILE A 99 9.76 -0.58 -8.36
N GLY A 100 9.26 -0.95 -9.55
CA GLY A 100 8.48 -0.06 -10.39
C GLY A 100 7.20 0.43 -9.71
N GLU A 101 6.50 -0.43 -8.97
CA GLU A 101 5.34 -0.05 -8.16
C GLU A 101 5.72 0.96 -7.07
N LEU A 102 6.81 0.70 -6.34
CA LEU A 102 7.28 1.57 -5.27
C LEU A 102 7.73 2.94 -5.81
N ASP A 103 8.47 2.97 -6.92
CA ASP A 103 8.96 4.19 -7.56
C ASP A 103 7.81 5.06 -8.10
N ARG A 104 6.70 4.45 -8.57
CA ARG A 104 5.49 5.18 -9.00
C ARG A 104 4.66 5.71 -7.83
N THR A 105 4.71 5.05 -6.68
CA THR A 105 3.78 5.31 -5.57
C THR A 105 4.39 6.18 -4.47
N TYR A 106 5.70 6.06 -4.23
CA TYR A 106 6.36 6.65 -3.08
C TYR A 106 7.59 7.47 -3.48
N LYS A 107 7.98 8.42 -2.62
CA LYS A 107 9.18 9.21 -2.86
C LYS A 107 10.42 8.35 -2.59
N LYS A 108 11.14 8.00 -3.64
CA LYS A 108 12.43 7.32 -3.54
C LYS A 108 13.43 8.19 -2.75
N LYS A 109 14.12 7.57 -1.81
CA LYS A 109 15.15 8.21 -0.96
C LYS A 109 16.55 7.72 -1.34
N ASP A 110 16.69 6.43 -1.57
CA ASP A 110 17.89 5.76 -2.08
C ASP A 110 17.49 4.50 -2.86
N GLU A 111 18.45 3.68 -3.26
CA GLU A 111 18.22 2.49 -4.09
C GLU A 111 17.24 1.47 -3.47
N LYS A 112 17.22 1.37 -2.14
CA LYS A 112 16.44 0.36 -1.40
C LYS A 112 15.45 0.97 -0.41
N THR A 113 15.26 2.29 -0.46
CA THR A 113 14.42 3.01 0.50
C THR A 113 13.53 4.04 -0.17
N TRP A 114 12.26 4.04 0.25
CA TRP A 114 11.26 5.06 -0.09
C TRP A 114 10.66 5.64 1.17
N GLN A 115 9.97 6.76 1.02
CA GLN A 115 9.28 7.43 2.11
C GLN A 115 7.98 8.07 1.62
N TYR A 116 7.05 8.23 2.54
CA TYR A 116 5.85 9.03 2.35
C TYR A 116 5.37 9.59 3.69
N SER A 117 4.51 10.60 3.63
CA SER A 117 3.86 11.18 4.80
C SER A 117 2.35 11.01 4.68
N ASP A 118 1.71 10.58 5.76
CA ASP A 118 0.25 10.55 5.87
C ASP A 118 -0.15 11.06 7.26
N LYS A 119 -1.11 11.99 7.32
CA LYS A 119 -1.61 12.62 8.56
C LYS A 119 -0.50 13.10 9.52
N ASN A 120 0.49 13.84 9.00
CA ASN A 120 1.67 14.32 9.74
C ASN A 120 2.57 13.22 10.34
N GLN A 121 2.42 11.97 9.90
CA GLN A 121 3.31 10.88 10.27
C GLN A 121 4.17 10.51 9.06
N GLU A 122 5.49 10.45 9.26
CA GLU A 122 6.42 9.93 8.26
C GLU A 122 6.50 8.41 8.34
N TYR A 123 6.58 7.79 7.17
CA TYR A 123 6.72 6.35 7.00
C TYR A 123 7.94 6.06 6.12
N VAL A 124 8.61 4.96 6.40
CA VAL A 124 9.74 4.46 5.63
C VAL A 124 9.40 3.09 5.07
N ILE A 125 9.77 2.91 3.80
CA ILE A 125 9.67 1.66 3.07
C ILE A 125 11.09 1.20 2.80
N ARG A 126 11.43 -0.04 3.13
CA ARG A 126 12.76 -0.62 2.89
C ARG A 126 12.66 -1.94 2.17
N LEU A 127 13.51 -2.11 1.16
CA LEU A 127 13.75 -3.36 0.46
C LEU A 127 15.00 -4.04 1.03
N GLU A 128 14.86 -5.28 1.45
CA GLU A 128 15.91 -6.13 2.00
C GLU A 128 16.03 -7.38 1.15
N GLU A 129 17.22 -7.65 0.63
CA GLU A 129 17.53 -8.83 -0.19
C GLU A 129 17.98 -9.96 0.71
N GLY A 130 17.27 -11.09 0.65
CA GLY A 130 17.68 -12.35 1.27
C GLY A 130 18.23 -13.32 0.24
N GLU A 131 18.69 -14.49 0.70
CA GLU A 131 19.27 -15.52 -0.18
C GLU A 131 18.25 -16.07 -1.18
N TRP A 132 17.00 -16.27 -0.75
CA TRP A 132 15.96 -16.94 -1.55
C TRP A 132 14.81 -16.03 -1.99
N PHE A 133 14.61 -14.93 -1.28
CA PHE A 133 13.53 -13.98 -1.49
C PHE A 133 13.97 -12.60 -1.05
N PHE A 134 13.27 -11.57 -1.50
CA PHE A 134 13.41 -10.23 -0.94
C PHE A 134 12.18 -9.86 -0.10
N THR A 135 12.36 -8.85 0.73
CA THR A 135 11.33 -8.33 1.61
C THR A 135 11.21 -6.82 1.44
N VAL A 136 9.99 -6.34 1.19
CA VAL A 136 9.62 -4.94 1.33
C VAL A 136 8.94 -4.75 2.67
N SER A 137 9.40 -3.77 3.45
CA SER A 137 8.87 -3.49 4.78
C SER A 137 8.42 -2.06 4.90
N ILE A 138 7.26 -1.84 5.52
CA ILE A 138 6.68 -0.50 5.71
C ILE A 138 6.45 -0.28 7.20
N ARG A 139 6.99 0.81 7.73
CA ARG A 139 6.83 1.20 9.14
C ARG A 139 6.80 2.70 9.32
N LYS A 140 6.27 3.14 10.46
CA LYS A 140 6.49 4.52 10.94
C LYS A 140 7.99 4.75 11.12
N LYS A 141 8.45 5.93 10.70
CA LYS A 141 9.84 6.35 10.88
C LYS A 141 10.14 6.65 12.35
#